data_AF-A0A8T3WZ24-F1
#
_entry.id   AF-A0A8T3WZ24-F1
#
_cell.length_a   1.000
_cell.length_b   1.000
_cell.length_c   1.000
_cell.angle_alpha   90.00
_cell.angle_beta   90.00
_cell.angle_gamma   90.00
#
_symmetry.space_group_name_H-M   'P 1'
#
loop_
_entity.id
_entity.type
_entity.pdbx_description
1 polymer ?
#
loop_
_entity_poly.entity_id
_entity_poly.type
_entity_poly.pdbx_seq_one_letter_code
_entity_poly.pdbx_strand_id
1 'polypeptide(L)'
;MNKKGALSSVITFTILIILLIVLLLAYFGDLLPGFAESTERLADNTLSGFKKEKFQNVNLEADKSIETTYENILAVLRTNSKGPCILTHSNFPSDFKGFKITLSSQTEQGIFVELKNNKGQTVKNPNTVSGKIPCVIGEGEAAINFYNNYLKDKKCESDCRGDYSQANLEFNSANSIIVNGQKRDLNDQNLLYVTENGNVCFFPTYSGHTFNPLDWVRRWRCDASNEGLDDDCINIIKTRIPQCQK
;
A
#
# COMPACT_ATOMS: atom_id res chain seq x y z
N MET A 1 26.15 51.36 29.50
CA MET A 1 27.31 50.60 28.97
C MET A 1 27.33 49.26 29.68
N ASN A 2 27.27 48.05 29.10
CA ASN A 2 27.56 47.54 27.76
C ASN A 2 26.61 46.37 27.41
N LYS A 3 25.55 46.61 26.60
CA LYS A 3 24.71 45.52 26.03
C LYS A 3 25.26 44.98 24.69
N LYS A 4 26.39 45.49 24.21
CA LYS A 4 27.02 45.07 22.94
C LYS A 4 27.96 43.86 23.06
N GLY A 5 28.35 43.45 24.28
CA GLY A 5 29.27 42.31 24.49
C GLY A 5 28.59 40.93 24.57
N ALA A 6 27.34 40.86 25.03
CA ALA A 6 26.66 39.58 25.26
C ALA A 6 26.21 38.90 23.97
N LEU A 7 25.73 39.68 22.97
CA LEU A 7 25.21 39.12 21.72
C LEU A 7 26.33 38.48 20.87
N SER A 8 27.53 39.08 20.89
CA SER A 8 28.71 38.55 20.19
C SER A 8 29.19 37.23 20.81
N SER A 9 29.13 37.12 22.14
CA SER A 9 29.54 35.91 22.85
C SER A 9 28.63 34.72 22.55
N VAL A 10 27.31 34.93 22.52
CA VAL A 10 26.32 33.87 22.24
C VAL A 10 26.50 33.31 20.83
N ILE A 11 26.62 34.17 19.81
CA ILE A 11 26.79 33.74 18.42
C ILE A 11 28.09 32.95 18.25
N THR A 12 29.18 33.41 18.89
CA THR A 12 30.48 32.73 18.85
C THR A 12 30.38 31.34 19.50
N PHE A 13 29.67 31.21 20.62
CA PHE A 13 29.45 29.92 21.28
C PHE A 13 28.62 28.95 20.42
N THR A 14 27.56 29.42 19.77
CA THR A 14 26.72 28.57 18.92
C THR A 14 27.49 28.05 17.72
N ILE A 15 28.31 28.89 17.09
CA ILE A 15 29.18 28.48 15.97
C ILE A 15 30.18 27.44 16.46
N LEU A 16 30.78 27.64 17.63
CA LEU A 16 31.77 26.71 18.19
C LEU A 16 31.14 25.35 18.53
N ILE A 17 29.90 25.32 19.03
CA ILE A 17 29.15 24.09 19.28
C ILE A 17 28.82 23.35 17.98
N ILE A 18 28.34 24.05 16.95
CA ILE A 18 28.03 23.43 15.65
C ILE A 18 29.30 22.85 15.03
N LEU A 19 30.41 23.59 15.10
CA LEU A 19 31.70 23.14 14.57
C LEU A 19 32.22 21.93 15.34
N LEU A 20 32.01 21.88 16.66
CA LEU A 20 32.33 20.71 17.49
C LEU A 20 31.47 19.49 17.11
N ILE A 21 30.17 19.67 16.88
CA ILE A 21 29.27 18.60 16.45
C ILE A 21 29.69 18.04 15.09
N VAL A 22 30.03 18.91 14.13
CA VAL A 22 30.51 18.49 12.81
C VAL A 22 31.84 17.76 12.92
N LEU A 23 32.77 18.24 13.77
CA LEU A 23 34.03 17.54 14.05
C LEU A 23 33.82 16.20 14.73
N LEU A 24 32.89 16.09 15.68
CA LEU A 24 32.53 14.83 16.32
C LEU A 24 31.91 13.85 15.31
N LEU A 25 31.00 14.31 14.45
CA LEU A 25 30.42 13.47 13.39
C LEU A 25 31.46 13.05 12.34
N ALA A 26 32.41 13.92 12.00
CA ALA A 26 33.48 13.58 11.06
C ALA A 26 34.52 12.63 11.68
N TYR A 27 34.81 12.77 12.97
CA TYR A 27 35.83 11.97 13.66
C TYR A 27 35.29 10.62 14.18
N PHE A 28 34.01 10.57 14.57
CA PHE A 28 33.35 9.36 15.07
C PHE A 28 32.36 8.73 14.08
N GLY A 29 32.15 9.32 12.89
CA GLY A 29 31.23 8.82 11.86
C GLY A 29 31.57 7.40 11.40
N ASP A 30 32.85 7.04 11.34
CA ASP A 30 33.31 5.69 11.00
C ASP A 30 33.36 4.72 12.21
N LEU A 31 33.06 5.19 13.43
CA LEU A 31 33.02 4.41 14.67
C LEU A 31 31.58 4.10 15.14
N LEU A 32 30.58 4.38 14.31
CA LEU A 32 29.16 4.16 14.61
C LEU A 32 28.67 2.70 14.72
N PRO A 33 29.36 1.64 14.25
CA PRO A 33 28.84 0.28 14.47
C PRO A 33 28.87 -0.16 15.94
N GLY A 34 29.72 0.45 16.79
CA GLY A 34 29.90 0.05 18.19
C GLY A 34 29.00 0.75 19.21
N PHE A 35 28.30 1.83 18.82
CA PHE A 35 27.43 2.58 19.74
C PHE A 35 25.96 2.15 19.70
N ALA A 36 25.52 1.49 18.62
CA ALA A 36 24.16 0.94 18.53
C ALA A 36 23.89 -0.12 19.62
N GLU A 37 24.92 -0.86 20.03
CA GLU A 37 24.81 -1.92 21.05
C GLU A 37 24.82 -1.37 22.49
N SER A 38 25.28 -0.13 22.70
CA SER A 38 25.29 0.52 24.02
C SER A 38 24.11 1.46 24.27
N THR A 39 23.41 1.94 23.24
CA THR A 39 22.16 2.69 23.41
C THR A 39 20.98 1.82 23.84
N GLU A 40 21.00 0.50 23.56
CA GLU A 40 20.01 -0.44 24.13
C GLU A 40 20.09 -0.48 25.66
N ARG A 41 21.29 -0.45 26.24
CA ARG A 41 21.47 -0.51 27.71
C ARG A 41 21.13 0.80 28.44
N LEU A 42 21.25 1.95 27.77
CA LEU A 42 20.88 3.25 28.36
C LEU A 42 19.39 3.57 28.18
N ALA A 43 18.75 3.08 27.11
CA ALA A 43 17.30 3.14 26.96
C ALA A 43 16.59 2.31 28.05
N ASP A 44 17.12 1.12 28.36
CA ASP A 44 16.54 0.25 29.41
C ASP A 44 16.59 0.88 30.80
N ASN A 45 17.68 1.56 31.16
CA ASN A 45 17.79 2.20 32.47
C ASN A 45 16.91 3.45 32.60
N THR A 46 16.71 4.21 31.52
CA THR A 46 15.88 5.43 31.56
C THR A 46 14.38 5.12 31.45
N LEU A 47 13.99 4.03 30.78
CA LEU A 47 12.59 3.53 30.76
C LEU A 47 12.22 2.69 32.00
N SER A 48 13.20 2.16 32.74
CA SER A 48 12.91 1.39 33.97
C SER A 48 12.23 2.22 35.07
N GLY A 49 12.32 3.56 35.02
CA GLY A 49 11.59 4.49 35.88
C GLY A 49 10.10 4.65 35.55
N PHE A 50 9.66 4.22 34.36
CA PHE A 50 8.25 4.21 33.93
C PHE A 50 7.53 2.86 34.18
N LYS A 51 8.17 1.92 34.90
CA LYS A 51 7.50 0.70 35.35
C LYS A 51 6.50 1.01 36.46
N LYS A 52 5.25 1.32 36.09
CA LYS A 52 4.01 0.76 36.66
C LYS A 52 2.71 1.44 36.21
N GLU A 53 2.71 2.29 35.20
CA GLU A 53 1.50 2.35 34.38
C GLU A 53 1.47 1.06 33.59
N LYS A 54 0.62 0.13 34.04
CA LYS A 54 0.17 -0.97 33.21
C LYS A 54 -0.34 -0.29 31.93
N PHE A 55 0.47 -0.25 30.88
CA PHE A 55 -0.07 -0.28 29.54
C PHE A 55 -0.88 -1.57 29.53
N GLN A 56 -2.17 -1.45 29.85
CA GLN A 56 -3.10 -2.49 29.54
C GLN A 56 -2.84 -2.74 28.06
N ASN A 57 -2.39 -3.95 27.73
CA ASN A 57 -2.66 -4.50 26.41
C ASN A 57 -4.17 -4.48 26.29
N VAL A 58 -4.72 -3.31 25.97
CA VAL A 58 -6.08 -3.19 25.49
C VAL A 58 -5.99 -3.96 24.19
N ASN A 59 -6.52 -5.18 24.21
CA ASN A 59 -6.78 -5.91 22.96
C ASN A 59 -7.64 -4.95 22.15
N LEU A 60 -6.99 -4.30 21.18
CA LEU A 60 -7.69 -3.52 20.19
C LEU A 60 -8.42 -4.57 19.37
N GLU A 61 -9.73 -4.62 19.54
CA GLU A 61 -10.59 -5.50 18.75
C GLU A 61 -11.19 -4.64 17.64
N ALA A 62 -11.02 -5.10 16.40
CA ALA A 62 -11.75 -4.53 15.29
C ALA A 62 -13.15 -5.14 15.22
N ASP A 63 -14.06 -4.44 14.56
CA ASP A 63 -15.37 -5.00 14.26
C ASP A 63 -15.21 -6.30 13.46
N LYS A 64 -16.08 -7.27 13.77
CA LYS A 64 -16.06 -8.60 13.13
C LYS A 64 -16.09 -8.54 11.60
N SER A 65 -16.77 -7.56 11.01
CA SER A 65 -16.79 -7.36 9.55
C SER A 65 -15.41 -7.02 9.00
N ILE A 66 -14.66 -6.16 9.68
CA ILE A 66 -13.31 -5.73 9.28
C ILE A 66 -12.32 -6.88 9.46
N GLU A 67 -12.42 -7.63 10.57
CA GLU A 67 -11.62 -8.85 10.75
C GLU A 67 -11.91 -9.88 9.65
N THR A 68 -13.18 -10.06 9.28
CA THR A 68 -13.58 -10.95 8.19
C THR A 68 -12.98 -10.51 6.85
N THR A 69 -12.96 -9.20 6.57
CA THR A 69 -12.30 -8.65 5.37
C THR A 69 -10.79 -8.87 5.40
N TYR A 70 -10.14 -8.68 6.55
CA TYR A 70 -8.71 -8.94 6.73
C TYR A 70 -8.35 -10.39 6.42
N GLU A 71 -9.09 -11.35 7.00
CA GLU A 71 -8.88 -12.77 6.74
C GLU A 71 -9.19 -13.16 5.30
N ASN A 72 -10.19 -12.52 4.67
CA ASN A 72 -10.50 -12.74 3.27
C ASN A 72 -9.36 -12.29 2.34
N ILE A 73 -8.83 -11.08 2.58
CA ILE A 73 -7.66 -10.57 1.85
C ILE A 73 -6.47 -11.53 2.01
N LEU A 74 -6.21 -12.03 3.22
CA LEU A 74 -5.15 -13.02 3.43
C LEU A 74 -5.40 -14.31 2.65
N ALA A 75 -6.64 -14.82 2.64
CA ALA A 75 -6.99 -16.04 1.92
C ALA A 75 -6.79 -15.90 0.40
N VAL A 76 -7.25 -14.78 -0.20
CA VAL A 76 -7.06 -14.57 -1.64
C VAL A 76 -5.58 -14.38 -2.00
N LEU A 77 -4.82 -13.62 -1.22
CA LEU A 77 -3.38 -13.41 -1.48
C LEU A 77 -2.56 -14.71 -1.35
N ARG A 78 -2.98 -15.66 -0.49
CA ARG A 78 -2.35 -16.97 -0.32
C ARG A 78 -2.76 -18.01 -1.36
N THR A 79 -3.62 -17.64 -2.30
CA THR A 79 -4.06 -18.57 -3.36
C THR A 79 -2.89 -18.94 -4.26
N ASN A 80 -2.76 -20.23 -4.58
CA ASN A 80 -1.69 -20.79 -5.41
C ASN A 80 -2.03 -20.84 -6.91
N SER A 81 -3.17 -20.27 -7.31
CA SER A 81 -3.56 -20.16 -8.72
C SER A 81 -2.49 -19.41 -9.52
N LYS A 82 -2.29 -19.85 -10.76
CA LYS A 82 -1.48 -19.15 -11.75
C LYS A 82 -2.40 -18.64 -12.86
N GLY A 83 -2.23 -17.37 -13.20
CA GLY A 83 -3.01 -16.67 -14.20
C GLY A 83 -2.51 -16.85 -15.64
N PRO A 84 -3.05 -16.05 -16.59
CA PRO A 84 -3.99 -14.96 -16.36
C PRO A 84 -5.41 -15.45 -16.05
N CYS A 85 -5.96 -15.09 -14.89
CA CYS A 85 -7.32 -15.46 -14.51
C CYS A 85 -7.90 -14.48 -13.46
N ILE A 86 -9.21 -14.53 -13.24
CA ILE A 86 -9.87 -13.71 -12.22
C ILE A 86 -10.28 -14.53 -10.99
N LEU A 87 -10.16 -13.91 -9.82
CA LEU A 87 -10.70 -14.38 -8.54
C LEU A 87 -11.77 -13.42 -8.04
N THR A 88 -12.54 -13.87 -7.05
CA THR A 88 -13.49 -13.03 -6.33
C THR A 88 -13.13 -12.94 -4.85
N HIS A 89 -13.19 -11.74 -4.28
CA HIS A 89 -13.15 -11.55 -2.83
C HIS A 89 -14.55 -11.30 -2.25
N SER A 90 -14.66 -11.25 -0.92
CA SER A 90 -15.91 -10.83 -0.27
C SER A 90 -16.05 -9.31 -0.26
N ASN A 91 -17.30 -8.82 -0.29
CA ASN A 91 -17.62 -7.41 -0.15
C ASN A 91 -16.91 -6.80 1.06
N PHE A 92 -16.32 -5.63 0.85
CA PHE A 92 -15.76 -4.83 1.93
C PHE A 92 -16.88 -4.11 2.69
N PRO A 93 -16.70 -3.85 4.00
CA PRO A 93 -17.64 -3.05 4.76
C PRO A 93 -17.63 -1.61 4.25
N SER A 94 -18.79 -0.96 4.25
CA SER A 94 -18.98 0.40 3.75
C SER A 94 -18.06 1.41 4.45
N ASP A 95 -17.85 1.22 5.76
CA ASP A 95 -16.87 1.93 6.55
C ASP A 95 -15.99 0.95 7.32
N PHE A 96 -14.73 1.32 7.51
CA PHE A 96 -13.82 0.56 8.37
C PHE A 96 -13.77 1.18 9.78
N LYS A 97 -14.66 2.12 10.13
CA LYS A 97 -14.80 2.75 11.47
C LYS A 97 -13.48 3.12 12.15
N GLY A 98 -12.58 3.77 11.40
CA GLY A 98 -11.27 4.17 11.91
C GLY A 98 -10.25 3.03 11.98
N PHE A 99 -10.47 1.94 11.24
CA PHE A 99 -9.47 0.94 10.92
C PHE A 99 -9.06 1.03 9.45
N LYS A 100 -7.93 0.39 9.15
CA LYS A 100 -7.43 0.23 7.80
C LYS A 100 -6.62 -1.05 7.66
N ILE A 101 -6.64 -1.63 6.47
CA ILE A 101 -5.80 -2.77 6.09
C ILE A 101 -4.75 -2.26 5.13
N THR A 102 -3.47 -2.52 5.41
CA THR A 102 -2.36 -2.10 4.54
C THR A 102 -1.64 -3.32 3.97
N LEU A 103 -1.38 -3.29 2.67
CA LEU A 103 -0.52 -4.22 1.95
C LEU A 103 0.74 -3.48 1.54
N SER A 104 1.89 -3.90 2.04
CA SER A 104 3.16 -3.27 1.69
C SER A 104 4.20 -4.32 1.34
N SER A 105 5.19 -3.90 0.55
CA SER A 105 6.37 -4.74 0.33
C SER A 105 7.37 -4.43 1.44
N GLN A 106 7.57 -5.36 2.37
CA GLN A 106 8.73 -5.30 3.27
C GLN A 106 9.76 -6.31 2.79
N THR A 107 10.85 -5.80 2.20
CA THR A 107 11.99 -6.60 1.72
C THR A 107 11.63 -7.62 0.63
N GLU A 108 12.55 -8.52 0.29
CA GLU A 108 12.35 -9.62 -0.67
C GLU A 108 11.42 -10.73 -0.15
N GLN A 109 10.88 -10.60 1.08
CA GLN A 109 10.19 -11.67 1.80
C GLN A 109 8.71 -11.86 1.43
N GLY A 110 8.06 -10.88 0.78
CA GLY A 110 6.68 -10.99 0.30
C GLY A 110 5.77 -9.81 0.66
N ILE A 111 4.46 -10.03 0.68
CA ILE A 111 3.46 -9.00 1.03
C ILE A 111 3.27 -8.96 2.54
N PHE A 112 3.50 -7.81 3.15
CA PHE A 112 3.20 -7.55 4.55
C PHE A 112 1.80 -6.98 4.70
N VAL A 113 0.95 -7.68 5.44
CA VAL A 113 -0.49 -7.40 5.59
C VAL A 113 -0.80 -7.04 7.04
N GLU A 114 -1.18 -5.79 7.27
CA GLU A 114 -1.43 -5.26 8.61
C GLU A 114 -2.85 -4.73 8.74
N LEU A 115 -3.48 -4.98 9.90
CA LEU A 115 -4.71 -4.31 10.32
C LEU A 115 -4.35 -3.26 11.38
N LYS A 116 -4.59 -1.99 11.07
CA LYS A 116 -4.26 -0.85 11.94
C LYS A 116 -5.51 -0.05 12.29
N ASN A 117 -5.52 0.57 13.47
CA ASN A 117 -6.49 1.63 13.76
C ASN A 117 -6.01 3.01 13.26
N ASN A 118 -6.83 4.04 13.45
CA ASN A 118 -6.57 5.42 13.05
C ASN A 118 -5.37 6.06 13.76
N LYS A 119 -4.94 5.50 14.89
CA LYS A 119 -3.72 5.90 15.61
C LYS A 119 -2.47 5.18 15.11
N GLY A 120 -2.60 4.33 14.09
CA GLY A 120 -1.50 3.54 13.54
C GLY A 120 -1.12 2.33 14.38
N GLN A 121 -1.92 1.97 15.38
CA GLN A 121 -1.65 0.83 16.24
C GLN A 121 -2.08 -0.46 15.55
N THR A 122 -1.21 -1.45 15.60
CA THR A 122 -1.46 -2.78 15.06
C THR A 122 -2.48 -3.54 15.92
N VAL A 123 -3.58 -3.96 15.29
CA VAL A 123 -4.74 -4.61 15.92
C VAL A 123 -4.58 -6.13 15.93
N LYS A 124 -3.96 -6.68 14.88
CA LYS A 124 -3.62 -8.09 14.72
C LYS A 124 -2.15 -8.19 14.37
N ASN A 125 -1.49 -9.26 14.83
CA ASN A 125 -0.12 -9.55 14.41
C ASN A 125 -0.03 -9.51 12.88
N PRO A 126 0.93 -8.75 12.32
CA PRO A 126 1.10 -8.67 10.88
C PRO A 126 1.34 -10.05 10.27
N ASN A 127 0.80 -10.25 9.07
CA ASN A 127 0.98 -11.47 8.32
C ASN A 127 1.85 -11.20 7.10
N THR A 128 2.79 -12.11 6.81
CA THR A 128 3.57 -12.09 5.57
C THR A 128 3.06 -13.16 4.61
N VAL A 129 2.75 -12.76 3.37
CA VAL A 129 2.45 -13.66 2.26
C VAL A 129 3.68 -13.78 1.37
N SER A 130 4.43 -14.87 1.55
CA SER A 130 5.75 -15.04 0.92
C SER A 130 5.70 -15.22 -0.59
N GLY A 131 6.72 -14.68 -1.27
CA GLY A 131 6.91 -14.86 -2.72
C GLY A 131 5.87 -14.17 -3.60
N LYS A 132 5.09 -13.25 -3.03
CA LYS A 132 4.09 -12.42 -3.73
C LYS A 132 4.41 -10.95 -3.54
N ILE A 133 3.92 -10.11 -4.45
CA ILE A 133 4.00 -8.66 -4.35
C ILE A 133 2.61 -8.02 -4.31
N PRO A 134 2.42 -6.93 -3.55
CA PRO A 134 1.18 -6.17 -3.63
C PRO A 134 1.14 -5.44 -4.97
N CYS A 135 0.03 -5.55 -5.69
CA CYS A 135 -0.05 -5.04 -7.05
C CYS A 135 -1.46 -4.57 -7.42
N VAL A 136 -1.51 -3.77 -8.49
CA VAL A 136 -2.74 -3.26 -9.09
C VAL A 136 -2.68 -3.37 -10.61
N ILE A 137 -3.86 -3.50 -11.21
CA ILE A 137 -4.10 -3.33 -12.64
C ILE A 137 -4.55 -1.89 -12.83
N GLY A 138 -3.63 -0.93 -12.93
CA GLY A 138 -4.14 0.44 -13.01
C GLY A 138 -3.24 1.63 -12.85
N GLU A 139 -1.93 1.49 -12.61
CA GLU A 139 -1.08 2.69 -12.57
C GLU A 139 -0.25 2.83 -13.84
N GLY A 140 -0.51 3.90 -14.58
CA GLY A 140 0.22 4.29 -15.77
C GLY A 140 0.07 3.30 -16.92
N GLU A 141 1.20 2.92 -17.53
CA GLU A 141 1.23 2.04 -18.69
C GLU A 141 0.60 0.67 -18.42
N ALA A 142 0.63 0.16 -17.18
CA ALA A 142 0.08 -1.16 -16.86
C ALA A 142 -1.43 -1.26 -17.11
N ALA A 143 -2.18 -0.19 -16.83
CA ALA A 143 -3.63 -0.13 -17.11
C ALA A 143 -3.89 -0.24 -18.62
N ILE A 144 -3.14 0.53 -19.40
CA ILE A 144 -3.23 0.56 -20.86
C ILE A 144 -2.82 -0.79 -21.46
N ASN A 145 -1.76 -1.42 -20.92
CA ASN A 145 -1.30 -2.73 -21.35
C ASN A 145 -2.36 -3.81 -21.05
N PHE A 146 -2.92 -3.82 -19.84
CA PHE A 146 -3.99 -4.75 -19.48
C PHE A 146 -5.19 -4.61 -20.42
N TYR A 147 -5.62 -3.38 -20.68
CA TYR A 147 -6.69 -3.10 -21.62
C TYR A 147 -6.37 -3.64 -23.02
N ASN A 148 -5.18 -3.35 -23.56
CA ASN A 148 -4.76 -3.81 -24.87
C ASN A 148 -4.65 -5.35 -24.94
N ASN A 149 -4.22 -6.01 -23.86
CA ASN A 149 -3.98 -7.45 -23.84
C ASN A 149 -5.29 -8.26 -23.71
N TYR A 150 -6.24 -7.79 -22.90
CA TYR A 150 -7.41 -8.58 -22.51
C TYR A 150 -8.75 -8.00 -22.97
N LEU A 151 -8.86 -6.67 -23.13
CA LEU A 151 -10.14 -5.99 -23.31
C LEU A 151 -10.33 -5.44 -24.71
N LYS A 152 -9.25 -5.05 -25.38
CA LYS A 152 -9.25 -4.72 -26.80
C LYS A 152 -9.49 -5.99 -27.61
N ASP A 153 -10.30 -5.92 -28.66
CA ASP A 153 -10.61 -7.03 -29.58
C ASP A 153 -9.41 -7.55 -30.38
N LYS A 154 -8.19 -7.16 -30.02
CA LYS A 154 -6.95 -7.60 -30.64
C LYS A 154 -6.02 -8.08 -29.54
N LYS A 155 -5.80 -9.40 -29.47
CA LYS A 155 -4.77 -9.96 -28.60
C LYS A 155 -3.42 -9.35 -28.95
N CYS A 156 -2.64 -9.03 -27.93
CA CYS A 156 -1.26 -8.64 -28.13
C CYS A 156 -0.49 -9.82 -28.76
N GLU A 157 0.19 -9.56 -29.90
CA GLU A 157 0.90 -10.57 -30.69
C GLU A 157 2.41 -10.60 -30.40
N SER A 158 2.98 -9.51 -29.88
CA SER A 158 4.42 -9.38 -29.54
C SER A 158 4.67 -8.23 -28.55
N ASP A 159 5.63 -8.38 -27.63
CA ASP A 159 6.02 -7.39 -26.60
C ASP A 159 4.86 -6.95 -25.69
N CYS A 160 4.14 -7.95 -25.15
CA CYS A 160 3.05 -7.73 -24.21
C CYS A 160 3.64 -7.31 -22.86
N ARG A 161 3.84 -6.00 -22.71
CA ARG A 161 4.32 -5.37 -21.48
C ARG A 161 3.46 -5.78 -20.29
N GLY A 162 4.06 -5.67 -19.10
CA GLY A 162 3.42 -5.98 -17.83
C GLY A 162 2.03 -5.34 -17.71
N ASP A 163 1.07 -6.18 -17.35
CA ASP A 163 -0.35 -5.90 -17.22
C ASP A 163 -0.73 -5.50 -15.78
N TYR A 164 0.26 -5.39 -14.89
CA TYR A 164 0.13 -4.94 -13.51
C TYR A 164 1.36 -4.14 -13.06
N SER A 165 1.18 -3.33 -12.01
CA SER A 165 2.23 -2.59 -11.33
C SER A 165 2.30 -2.98 -9.86
N GLN A 166 3.51 -3.08 -9.29
CA GLN A 166 3.69 -3.22 -7.86
C GLN A 166 3.28 -1.91 -7.16
N ALA A 167 2.52 -2.00 -6.07
CA ALA A 167 2.07 -0.83 -5.32
C ALA A 167 1.81 -1.16 -3.85
N ASN A 168 2.06 -0.20 -2.97
CA ASN A 168 1.59 -0.26 -1.60
C ASN A 168 0.10 0.12 -1.57
N LEU A 169 -0.71 -0.70 -0.91
CA LEU A 169 -2.16 -0.57 -0.90
C LEU A 169 -2.67 -0.32 0.51
N GLU A 170 -3.68 0.53 0.64
CA GLU A 170 -4.40 0.74 1.89
C GLU A 170 -5.91 0.76 1.63
N PHE A 171 -6.65 -0.06 2.40
CA PHE A 171 -8.09 -0.16 2.37
C PHE A 171 -8.67 0.42 3.65
N ASN A 172 -9.61 1.33 3.51
CA ASN A 172 -10.30 1.99 4.63
C ASN A 172 -11.81 2.18 4.40
N SER A 173 -12.32 1.77 3.24
CA SER A 173 -13.74 1.78 2.90
C SER A 173 -14.02 0.78 1.77
N ALA A 174 -15.30 0.53 1.47
CA ALA A 174 -15.70 -0.36 0.40
C ALA A 174 -15.39 0.16 -1.02
N ASN A 175 -15.40 1.49 -1.19
CA ASN A 175 -15.43 2.10 -2.53
C ASN A 175 -14.11 2.81 -2.89
N SER A 176 -13.10 2.75 -2.03
CA SER A 176 -11.81 3.39 -2.31
C SER A 176 -10.63 2.59 -1.82
N ILE A 177 -9.56 2.66 -2.60
CA ILE A 177 -8.25 2.11 -2.27
C ILE A 177 -7.22 3.25 -2.34
N ILE A 178 -6.26 3.25 -1.43
CA ILE A 178 -5.10 4.14 -1.52
C ILE A 178 -3.98 3.35 -2.16
N VAL A 179 -3.52 3.79 -3.33
CA VAL A 179 -2.43 3.19 -4.10
C VAL A 179 -1.24 4.13 -4.03
N ASN A 180 -0.13 3.70 -3.42
CA ASN A 180 1.08 4.51 -3.26
C ASN A 180 0.81 5.91 -2.65
N GLY A 181 -0.16 6.00 -1.74
CA GLY A 181 -0.57 7.25 -1.08
C GLY A 181 -1.61 8.08 -1.85
N GLN A 182 -1.99 7.69 -3.07
CA GLN A 182 -3.03 8.35 -3.85
C GLN A 182 -4.35 7.60 -3.71
N LYS A 183 -5.42 8.32 -3.36
CA LYS A 183 -6.77 7.74 -3.28
C LYS A 183 -7.29 7.48 -4.69
N ARG A 184 -7.79 6.27 -4.92
CA ARG A 184 -8.46 5.80 -6.13
C ARG A 184 -9.83 5.24 -5.77
N ASP A 185 -10.72 5.21 -6.76
CA ASP A 185 -11.97 4.49 -6.59
C ASP A 185 -11.71 2.99 -6.70
N LEU A 186 -12.48 2.21 -5.95
CA LEU A 186 -12.45 0.77 -5.97
C LEU A 186 -13.87 0.29 -6.30
N ASN A 187 -14.18 0.21 -7.60
CA ASN A 187 -15.42 -0.35 -8.12
C ASN A 187 -15.14 -1.66 -8.87
N ASP A 188 -14.33 -2.53 -8.28
CA ASP A 188 -13.88 -3.78 -8.89
C ASP A 188 -14.96 -4.87 -8.98
N GLN A 189 -16.16 -4.62 -8.44
CA GLN A 189 -17.22 -5.61 -8.26
C GLN A 189 -16.73 -6.92 -7.63
N ASN A 190 -15.81 -6.79 -6.67
CA ASN A 190 -15.12 -7.85 -5.96
C ASN A 190 -14.18 -8.72 -6.79
N LEU A 191 -13.71 -8.22 -7.94
CA LEU A 191 -12.77 -8.97 -8.77
C LEU A 191 -11.32 -8.73 -8.37
N LEU A 192 -10.51 -9.76 -8.51
CA LEU A 192 -9.05 -9.68 -8.44
C LEU A 192 -8.46 -10.30 -9.70
N TYR A 193 -7.32 -9.79 -10.13
CA TYR A 193 -6.57 -10.38 -11.22
C TYR A 193 -5.43 -11.23 -10.68
N VAL A 194 -5.34 -12.48 -11.12
CA VAL A 194 -4.18 -13.32 -10.87
C VAL A 194 -3.28 -13.26 -12.09
N THR A 195 -2.03 -12.88 -11.87
CA THR A 195 -1.01 -12.77 -12.91
C THR A 195 -0.41 -14.15 -13.24
N GLU A 196 0.35 -14.25 -14.33
CA GLU A 196 1.07 -15.49 -14.69
C GLU A 196 2.05 -15.94 -13.60
N ASN A 197 2.64 -14.98 -12.87
CA ASN A 197 3.52 -15.22 -11.73
C ASN A 197 2.75 -15.54 -10.43
N GLY A 198 1.42 -15.60 -10.49
CA GLY A 198 0.53 -15.88 -9.38
C GLY A 198 0.34 -14.72 -8.41
N ASN A 199 0.76 -13.49 -8.74
CA ASN A 199 0.44 -12.33 -7.92
C ASN A 199 -1.05 -12.03 -8.02
N VAL A 200 -1.64 -11.52 -6.94
CA VAL A 200 -3.07 -11.18 -6.89
C VAL A 200 -3.17 -9.66 -6.82
N CYS A 201 -3.68 -9.07 -7.90
CA CYS A 201 -3.72 -7.63 -8.10
C CYS A 201 -5.15 -7.08 -8.04
N PHE A 202 -5.28 -5.89 -7.47
CA PHE A 202 -6.56 -5.17 -7.34
C PHE A 202 -6.82 -4.27 -8.55
N PHE A 203 -8.09 -3.95 -8.80
CA PHE A 203 -8.51 -3.06 -9.90
C PHE A 203 -8.91 -1.69 -9.35
N PRO A 204 -7.98 -0.74 -9.17
CA PRO A 204 -8.36 0.65 -9.00
C PRO A 204 -9.06 1.11 -10.29
N THR A 205 -10.22 1.74 -10.13
CA THR A 205 -11.04 2.23 -11.23
C THR A 205 -11.11 3.75 -11.19
N TYR A 206 -11.51 4.36 -12.30
CA TYR A 206 -11.98 5.75 -12.33
C TYR A 206 -13.37 5.79 -12.94
N SER A 207 -14.21 6.72 -12.48
CA SER A 207 -15.51 6.98 -13.12
C SER A 207 -15.32 7.85 -14.36
N GLY A 208 -15.28 7.24 -15.53
CA GLY A 208 -15.11 7.92 -16.82
C GLY A 208 -16.39 8.59 -17.32
N HIS A 209 -16.99 9.50 -16.55
CA HIS A 209 -18.12 10.30 -17.04
C HIS A 209 -17.68 11.45 -17.97
N THR A 210 -16.84 11.20 -18.97
CA THR A 210 -16.69 12.17 -20.07
C THR A 210 -17.88 12.00 -21.01
N PHE A 211 -18.94 12.75 -20.71
CA PHE A 211 -20.12 12.90 -21.56
C PHE A 211 -19.71 13.54 -22.89
N ASN A 212 -19.31 12.72 -23.86
CA ASN A 212 -19.10 13.17 -25.24
C ASN A 212 -20.43 13.03 -26.00
N PRO A 213 -21.11 14.14 -26.37
CA PRO A 213 -22.43 14.10 -27.01
C PRO A 213 -22.43 13.52 -28.43
N LEU A 214 -21.27 13.15 -29.00
CA LEU A 214 -21.14 12.43 -30.27
C LEU A 214 -21.04 10.90 -30.13
N ASP A 215 -21.00 10.37 -28.90
CA ASP A 215 -20.65 8.96 -28.63
C ASP A 215 -21.86 8.05 -28.31
N TRP A 216 -23.07 8.54 -28.49
CA TRP A 216 -24.33 7.79 -28.33
C TRP A 216 -24.45 6.57 -29.26
N VAL A 217 -23.47 6.37 -30.17
CA VAL A 217 -23.43 5.28 -31.15
C VAL A 217 -22.53 4.12 -30.68
N ARG A 218 -21.66 4.29 -29.68
CA ARG A 218 -20.85 3.21 -29.12
C ARG A 218 -21.28 2.89 -27.69
N ARG A 219 -22.23 1.96 -27.56
CA ARG A 219 -22.48 1.23 -26.31
C ARG A 219 -21.14 0.65 -25.82
N TRP A 220 -20.86 0.77 -24.52
CA TRP A 220 -19.72 0.18 -23.77
C TRP A 220 -18.38 0.92 -23.91
N ARG A 221 -18.18 2.00 -23.13
CA ARG A 221 -16.90 2.71 -23.07
C ARG A 221 -15.98 2.11 -22.02
N CYS A 222 -15.55 0.87 -22.25
CA CYS A 222 -14.37 0.39 -21.55
C CYS A 222 -13.14 1.04 -22.19
N ASP A 223 -12.44 1.86 -21.43
CA ASP A 223 -11.12 2.39 -21.76
C ASP A 223 -10.16 2.33 -20.57
N ALA A 224 -8.93 2.78 -20.79
CA ALA A 224 -7.86 2.75 -19.80
C ALA A 224 -7.10 4.06 -19.84
N SER A 225 -6.71 4.54 -18.67
CA SER A 225 -5.92 5.75 -18.49
C SER A 225 -4.78 5.49 -17.51
N ASN A 226 -3.99 6.52 -17.21
CA ASN A 226 -2.96 6.42 -16.19
C ASN A 226 -3.53 6.27 -14.77
N GLU A 227 -4.82 6.54 -14.56
CA GLU A 227 -5.50 6.46 -13.27
C GLU A 227 -6.05 5.06 -12.96
N GLY A 228 -6.28 4.25 -13.99
CA GLY A 228 -6.88 2.93 -13.85
C GLY A 228 -7.59 2.45 -15.11
N LEU A 229 -8.45 1.45 -14.93
CA LEU A 229 -9.47 1.08 -15.91
C LEU A 229 -10.76 1.84 -15.61
N ASP A 230 -11.51 2.17 -16.65
CA ASP A 230 -12.90 2.63 -16.47
C ASP A 230 -13.71 1.52 -15.78
N ASP A 231 -14.61 1.88 -14.86
CA ASP A 231 -15.44 0.90 -14.15
C ASP A 231 -16.42 0.15 -15.09
N ASP A 232 -16.75 0.72 -16.25
CA ASP A 232 -17.46 0.04 -17.33
C ASP A 232 -16.68 -1.18 -17.89
N CYS A 233 -15.35 -1.22 -17.72
CA CYS A 233 -14.53 -2.36 -18.12
C CYS A 233 -14.79 -3.62 -17.30
N ILE A 234 -15.27 -3.51 -16.07
CA ILE A 234 -15.40 -4.64 -15.13
C ILE A 234 -16.33 -5.72 -15.67
N ASN A 235 -17.41 -5.34 -16.36
CA ASN A 235 -18.32 -6.29 -16.98
C ASN A 235 -17.64 -7.05 -18.14
N ILE A 236 -16.80 -6.37 -18.92
CA ILE A 236 -16.07 -6.99 -20.03
C ILE A 236 -15.02 -7.96 -19.49
N ILE A 237 -14.29 -7.59 -18.42
CA ILE A 237 -13.30 -8.44 -17.75
C ILE A 237 -13.92 -9.80 -17.37
N LYS A 238 -15.10 -9.79 -16.74
CA LYS A 238 -15.82 -11.03 -16.34
C LYS A 238 -16.09 -11.98 -17.50
N THR A 239 -16.27 -11.44 -18.71
CA THR A 239 -16.59 -12.22 -19.90
C THR A 239 -15.37 -12.69 -20.68
N ARG A 240 -14.27 -11.93 -20.64
CA ARG A 240 -13.08 -12.19 -21.47
C ARG A 240 -11.98 -12.95 -20.74
N ILE A 241 -11.86 -12.76 -19.43
CA ILE A 241 -10.82 -13.40 -18.62
C ILE A 241 -11.42 -14.61 -17.89
N PRO A 242 -10.81 -15.81 -18.00
CA PRO A 242 -11.33 -16.99 -17.33
C PRO A 242 -11.22 -16.87 -15.81
N GLN A 243 -12.14 -17.51 -15.09
CA GLN A 243 -12.06 -17.68 -13.65
C GLN A 243 -10.88 -18.60 -13.29
N CYS A 244 -10.17 -18.30 -12.20
CA CYS A 244 -9.12 -19.18 -11.73
C CYS A 244 -9.70 -20.53 -11.28
N GLN A 245 -9.05 -21.62 -11.68
CA GLN A 245 -9.38 -22.95 -11.19
C GLN A 245 -8.97 -23.04 -9.71
N LYS A 246 -9.88 -23.61 -8.90
CA LYS A 246 -9.66 -23.87 -7.47
C LYS A 246 -8.83 -25.12 -7.25
#